data_AF-A0A3C0NBD3-F1
#
_entry.id   AF-A0A3C0NBD3-F1
#
_cell.length_a   1.000
_cell.length_b   1.000
_cell.length_c   1.000
_cell.angle_alpha   90.00
_cell.angle_beta   90.00
_cell.angle_gamma   90.00
#
_symmetry.space_group_name_H-M   'P 1'
#
loop_
_entity.id
_entity.type
_entity.pdbx_description
1 polymer ?
#
loop_
_entity_poly.entity_id
_entity_poly.type
_entity_poly.pdbx_seq_one_letter_code
_entity_poly.pdbx_strand_id
1 'polypeptide(L)' 'WHVQTPLELCKAWNKQRLRQVPDAVIDEYFQSLKDNPPQVEEGFVAINSVLLTQKEFDWVQVEYMLKQR' A
#
# COMPACT_ATOMS: atom_id res chain seq x y z
N TRP A 1 -2.28 -2.39 -8.09
CA TRP A 1 -1.46 -2.91 -6.98
C TRP A 1 -1.87 -2.17 -5.73
N HIS A 2 -2.15 -2.88 -4.64
CA HIS A 2 -2.61 -2.32 -3.37
C HIS A 2 -1.53 -2.58 -2.31
N VAL A 3 -0.90 -1.51 -1.83
CA VAL A 3 0.15 -1.60 -0.80
C VAL A 3 -0.51 -1.70 0.56
N GLN A 4 -0.22 -2.77 1.28
CA GLN A 4 -0.74 -3.07 2.60
C GLN A 4 0.40 -2.96 3.62
N THR A 5 0.60 -1.77 4.17
CA THR A 5 1.65 -1.51 5.16
C THR A 5 1.02 -1.31 6.55
N PRO A 6 1.56 -1.92 7.62
CA PRO A 6 1.07 -1.67 8.97
C PRO A 6 1.09 -0.18 9.35
N LEU A 7 0.05 0.29 10.03
CA LEU A 7 -0.11 1.70 10.44
C LEU A 7 1.11 2.24 11.20
N GLU A 8 1.63 1.47 12.14
CA GLU A 8 2.81 1.86 12.93
C GLU A 8 4.06 2.03 12.06
N LEU A 9 4.21 1.22 11.01
CA LEU A 9 5.33 1.36 10.08
C LEU A 9 5.16 2.61 9.20
N CYS A 10 3.93 2.92 8.77
CA CYS A 10 3.64 4.18 8.07
C CYS A 10 4.00 5.41 8.92
N LYS A 11 3.62 5.40 10.21
CA LYS A 11 3.96 6.48 11.15
C LYS A 11 5.47 6.57 11.38
N ALA A 12 6.15 5.44 11.56
CA ALA A 12 7.60 5.39 11.73
C ALA A 12 8.34 5.95 10.51
N TRP A 13 7.91 5.59 9.29
CA TRP A 13 8.48 6.12 8.06
C TRP A 13 8.21 7.61 7.88
N ASN A 14 6.99 8.08 8.18
CA ASN A 14 6.66 9.51 8.09
C ASN A 14 7.62 10.37 8.93
N LYS A 15 7.97 9.94 10.14
CA LYS A 15 8.92 10.64 11.02
C LYS A 15 10.34 10.73 10.46
N GLN A 16 10.71 9.88 9.50
CA GLN A 16 12.04 9.85 8.88
C GLN A 16 12.10 10.64 7.55
N ARG A 17 10.96 11.16 7.06
CA ARG A 17 10.90 11.89 5.78
C ARG A 17 11.13 13.37 5.97
N LEU A 18 11.68 14.01 4.93
CA LEU A 18 11.90 15.46 4.87
C LEU A 18 10.58 16.25 4.92
N ARG A 19 9.54 15.75 4.24
CA ARG A 19 8.16 16.26 4.36
C ARG A 19 7.35 15.26 5.18
N GLN A 20 6.70 15.77 6.21
CA GLN A 20 5.92 14.98 7.17
C GLN A 20 4.47 15.46 7.17
N VAL A 21 3.56 14.55 7.48
CA VAL A 21 2.16 14.88 7.80
C VAL A 21 1.87 14.60 9.27
N PRO A 22 0.88 15.24 9.90
CA PRO A 22 0.43 14.86 11.23
C PRO A 22 -0.05 13.40 11.27
N ASP A 23 0.17 12.72 12.40
CA ASP A 23 -0.23 11.31 12.57
C ASP A 23 -1.74 11.10 12.33
N ALA A 24 -2.58 12.07 12.68
CA ALA A 24 -4.03 12.03 12.44
C ALA A 24 -4.39 11.87 10.95
N VAL A 25 -3.62 12.46 10.03
CA VAL A 25 -3.82 12.30 8.59
C VAL A 25 -3.54 10.86 8.17
N ILE A 26 -2.52 10.23 8.76
CA ILE A 26 -2.18 8.83 8.47
C ILE A 26 -3.28 7.90 9.02
N ASP A 27 -3.77 8.18 10.22
CA ASP A 27 -4.85 7.43 10.85
C ASP A 27 -6.15 7.49 10.03
N GLU A 28 -6.53 8.69 9.57
CA GLU A 28 -7.71 8.90 8.73
C GLU A 28 -7.61 8.12 7.40
N TYR A 29 -6.46 8.20 6.72
CA TYR A 29 -6.25 7.47 5.47
C TYR A 29 -6.21 5.96 5.67
N PHE A 30 -5.60 5.48 6.77
CA PHE A 30 -5.60 4.06 7.10
C PHE A 30 -7.01 3.53 7.31
N GLN A 31 -7.85 4.29 8.04
CA GLN A 31 -9.24 3.92 8.26
C GLN A 31 -10.05 3.98 6.95
N SER A 32 -9.88 5.03 6.15
CA SER A 32 -10.53 5.17 4.84
C SER A 32 -10.22 3.99 3.90
N LEU A 33 -8.96 3.55 3.85
CA LEU A 33 -8.55 2.40 3.03
C LEU A 33 -9.07 1.06 3.57
N LYS A 34 -9.23 0.95 4.89
CA LYS A 34 -9.81 -0.23 5.53
C LYS A 34 -11.30 -0.34 5.24
N ASP A 35 -12.02 0.78 5.27
CA ASP A 35 -13.46 0.84 5.02
C ASP A 35 -13.78 0.73 3.52
N ASN A 36 -12.89 1.25 2.67
CA ASN A 36 -13.06 1.26 1.22
C ASN A 36 -11.81 0.64 0.54
N PRO A 37 -11.60 -0.67 0.69
CA PRO A 37 -10.49 -1.33 0.00
C PRO A 37 -10.76 -1.30 -1.51
N PRO A 38 -9.72 -1.15 -2.36
CA PRO A 38 -9.89 -1.13 -3.80
C PRO A 38 -10.63 -2.39 -4.26
N GLN A 39 -11.51 -2.25 -5.24
CA GLN A 39 -12.36 -3.31 -5.78
C GLN A 39 -12.19 -3.44 -7.30
N VAL A 40 -12.31 -4.64 -7.86
CA VAL A 40 -12.17 -4.85 -9.32
C VAL A 40 -13.25 -4.09 -10.09
N GLU A 41 -14.42 -3.95 -9.47
CA GLU A 41 -15.61 -3.22 -9.93
C GLU A 41 -15.36 -1.72 -10.14
N GLU A 42 -14.28 -1.16 -9.56
CA GLU A 42 -13.83 0.22 -9.80
C GLU A 42 -13.13 0.38 -11.16
N GLY A 43 -13.03 -0.68 -11.96
CA GLY A 43 -12.43 -0.69 -13.30
C GLY A 43 -10.99 -1.20 -13.36
N PHE A 44 -10.50 -1.82 -12.29
CA PHE A 44 -9.17 -2.45 -12.29
C PHE A 44 -9.21 -3.83 -12.94
N VAL A 45 -8.25 -4.15 -13.82
CA VAL A 45 -8.14 -5.49 -14.43
C VAL A 45 -7.98 -6.59 -13.38
N ALA A 46 -7.23 -6.32 -12.31
CA ALA A 46 -7.23 -7.10 -11.07
C ALA A 46 -6.33 -6.44 -10.02
N ILE A 47 -6.58 -6.76 -8.76
CA ILE A 47 -5.90 -6.16 -7.61
C ILE A 47 -4.85 -7.14 -7.09
N ASN A 48 -3.60 -6.67 -7.05
CA ASN A 48 -2.48 -7.40 -6.46
C ASN A 48 -2.09 -6.74 -5.14
N SER A 49 -2.18 -7.46 -4.03
CA SER A 49 -1.70 -6.99 -2.72
C SER A 49 -0.19 -7.04 -2.63
N VAL A 50 0.42 -5.98 -2.08
CA VAL A 50 1.84 -5.90 -1.77
C VAL A 50 1.99 -5.65 -0.29
N LEU A 51 2.56 -6.61 0.42
CA LEU A 51 3.02 -6.39 1.78
C LEU A 51 4.41 -5.76 1.73
N LEU A 52 4.51 -4.45 1.93
CA LEU A 52 5.81 -3.80 2.09
C LEU A 52 6.29 -4.07 3.51
N THR A 53 7.29 -4.93 3.63
CA THR A 53 8.12 -5.05 4.83
C THR A 53 9.43 -4.27 4.61
N GLN A 54 10.33 -4.23 5.59
CA GLN A 54 11.66 -3.65 5.39
C GLN A 54 12.50 -4.34 4.30
N LYS A 55 12.03 -5.48 3.74
CA LYS A 55 12.67 -6.14 2.60
C LYS A 55 12.19 -5.54 1.27
N GLU A 56 13.14 -5.46 0.34
CA GLU A 56 12.99 -4.91 -1.01
C GLU A 56 11.81 -5.52 -1.80
N PHE A 57 11.30 -4.75 -2.75
CA PHE A 57 10.18 -5.09 -3.61
C PHE A 57 10.58 -6.14 -4.68
N ASP A 58 9.85 -7.25 -4.78
CA ASP A 58 10.14 -8.35 -5.73
C ASP A 58 9.63 -8.04 -7.14
N TRP A 59 10.51 -7.52 -8.00
CA TRP A 59 10.21 -7.20 -9.39
C TRP A 59 9.97 -8.43 -10.27
N VAL A 60 10.58 -9.57 -9.94
CA VAL A 60 10.41 -10.82 -10.70
C VAL A 60 8.99 -11.33 -10.52
N GLN A 61 8.48 -11.27 -9.28
CA GLN A 61 7.08 -11.61 -8.98
C GLN A 61 6.11 -10.67 -9.73
N VAL A 62 6.41 -9.38 -9.80
CA VAL A 62 5.59 -8.39 -10.51
C VAL A 62 5.49 -8.69 -12.00
N GLU A 63 6.63 -8.93 -12.65
CA GLU A 63 6.64 -9.30 -14.08
C GLU A 63 5.89 -10.60 -14.36
N TYR A 64 6.02 -11.60 -13.47
CA TYR A 64 5.26 -12.85 -13.58
C TYR A 64 3.74 -12.59 -13.53
N MET A 65 3.27 -11.77 -12.59
CA MET A 65 1.85 -11.45 -12.43
C MET A 65 1.26 -10.67 -13.61
N LEU A 66 2.09 -9.92 -14.35
CA LEU A 66 1.67 -9.19 -15.55
C LEU A 66 1.55 -10.11 -16.77
N LYS A 67 2.38 -11.15 -16.89
CA LYS A 67 2.37 -12.09 -18.04
C LYS A 67 1.25 -13.12 -17.99
N GLN A 68 0.61 -13.31 -16.84
CA GLN A 68 -0.49 -14.26 -16.61
C GLN A 68 -1.89 -13.64 -16.83
N ARG A 69 -1.96 -12.39 -17.34
CA ARG A 69 -3.20 -11.65 -17.56
C ARG A 69 -3.46 -11.41 -19.03
#